data_AF-A0A4Z2BX33-F1
#
_entry.id   AF-A0A4Z2BX33-F1
#
_cell.length_a   1.000
_cell.length_b   1.000
_cell.length_c   1.000
_cell.angle_alpha   90.00
_cell.angle_beta   90.00
_cell.angle_gamma   90.00
#
_symmetry.space_group_name_H-M   'P 1'
#
loop_
_entity.id
_entity.type
_entity.pdbx_description
1 polymer ?
#
loop_
_entity_poly.entity_id
_entity_poly.type
_entity_poly.pdbx_seq_one_letter_code
_entity_poly.pdbx_strand_id
1 'polypeptide(L)'
;MDLIGFFIGLQVFLSTCLGMEFLGTPGQWARYLRWDASTRGDLSFQLKTEASEALLLYFDDGGYCDFLQLSVTEGRLQLRFSIDCAETTVVSNGRVDDGSWHLAALSRYHQRTVLALDGQAKADEVRPQRLFMKIVSDLFLGGVPQDIRNGALTLPTVRNMQPFRGTITDLKYGISQPQFLGSLKVLLESEGWCTVNPCENGGTCLVVDAEPVCDCSKTEYKGRFCNEEVNHSIPGGGGVEGGGGRGEEGRGGGGGDEEQGEEKKKKE
;
A
#
# COMPACT_ATOMS: atom_id res chain seq x y z
N MET A 1 30.41 24.81 -39.41
CA MET A 1 31.19 24.21 -38.32
C MET A 1 30.40 24.45 -37.04
N ASP A 2 29.71 23.52 -36.40
CA ASP A 2 29.27 22.17 -36.71
C ASP A 2 28.09 21.86 -35.77
N LEU A 3 27.31 20.87 -36.18
CA LEU A 3 26.16 20.25 -35.52
C LEU A 3 26.53 19.67 -34.13
N ILE A 4 25.49 19.43 -33.29
CA ILE A 4 25.45 18.59 -32.06
C ILE A 4 25.50 19.38 -30.74
N GLY A 5 24.41 19.32 -29.97
CA GLY A 5 24.46 19.60 -28.53
C GLY A 5 23.21 20.17 -27.86
N PHE A 6 22.11 20.42 -28.57
CA PHE A 6 20.85 20.88 -27.95
C PHE A 6 20.01 19.69 -27.44
N PHE A 7 20.63 18.83 -26.62
CA PHE A 7 20.00 17.75 -25.86
C PHE A 7 20.46 17.86 -24.41
N ILE A 8 19.97 18.86 -23.69
CA ILE A 8 20.00 18.82 -22.23
C ILE A 8 18.58 18.50 -21.80
N GLY A 9 18.46 17.31 -21.23
CA GLY A 9 17.25 16.50 -21.15
C GLY A 9 16.07 17.23 -20.53
N LEU A 10 14.96 17.19 -21.25
CA LEU A 10 13.66 17.06 -20.61
C LEU A 10 13.69 15.72 -19.86
N GLN A 11 14.22 15.71 -18.63
CA GLN A 11 13.96 14.64 -17.70
C GLN A 11 12.46 14.71 -17.42
N VAL A 12 11.71 13.94 -18.22
CA VAL A 12 10.41 13.44 -17.84
C VAL A 12 10.67 12.77 -16.50
N PHE A 13 10.27 13.43 -15.41
CA PHE A 13 10.09 12.74 -14.15
C PHE A 13 9.07 11.65 -14.43
N LEU A 14 9.57 10.44 -14.74
CA LEU A 14 8.79 9.24 -14.56
C LEU A 14 8.53 9.21 -13.05
N SER A 15 7.42 9.81 -12.65
CA SER A 15 6.81 9.56 -11.36
C SER A 15 6.46 8.08 -11.38
N THR A 16 7.43 7.24 -11.02
CA THR A 16 7.19 5.86 -10.66
C THR A 16 6.36 5.94 -9.40
N CYS A 17 5.03 5.91 -9.56
CA CYS A 17 4.14 5.60 -8.46
C CYS A 17 4.46 4.15 -8.08
N LEU A 18 5.45 4.02 -7.21
CA LEU A 18 5.82 2.80 -6.52
C LEU A 18 4.60 2.36 -5.69
N GLY A 19 4.44 1.05 -5.49
CA GLY A 19 3.15 0.40 -5.27
C GLY A 19 2.36 0.87 -4.03
N MET A 20 1.14 0.35 -3.90
CA MET A 20 0.34 0.51 -2.70
C MET A 20 0.42 -0.75 -1.84
N GLU A 21 0.75 -0.57 -0.56
CA GLU A 21 0.69 -1.63 0.44
C GLU A 21 -0.62 -1.54 1.22
N PHE A 22 -1.37 -2.64 1.19
CA PHE A 22 -2.62 -2.83 1.91
C PHE A 22 -2.38 -3.79 3.06
N LEU A 23 -2.60 -3.32 4.29
CA LEU A 23 -2.35 -4.11 5.50
C LEU A 23 -3.51 -5.07 5.84
N GLY A 24 -4.60 -5.03 5.09
CA GLY A 24 -5.84 -5.77 5.39
C GLY A 24 -6.68 -5.11 6.49
N THR A 25 -6.52 -3.80 6.69
CA THR A 25 -7.20 -3.08 7.77
C THR A 25 -8.68 -2.87 7.44
N PRO A 26 -9.62 -3.11 8.37
CA PRO A 26 -11.04 -2.83 8.15
C PRO A 26 -11.30 -1.38 7.72
N GLY A 27 -12.03 -1.25 6.60
CA GLY A 27 -12.39 0.02 5.99
C GLY A 27 -11.26 0.73 5.26
N GLN A 28 -10.14 0.05 4.98
CA GLN A 28 -9.13 0.57 4.05
C GLN A 28 -9.70 0.62 2.62
N TRP A 29 -9.17 1.53 1.80
CA TRP A 29 -9.44 1.57 0.36
C TRP A 29 -8.48 2.55 -0.31
N ALA A 30 -8.23 2.33 -1.60
CA ALA A 30 -7.68 3.33 -2.50
C ALA A 30 -8.72 3.65 -3.58
N ARG A 31 -8.80 4.91 -4.01
CA ARG A 31 -9.81 5.38 -4.97
C ARG A 31 -9.13 6.03 -6.16
N TYR A 32 -9.58 5.64 -7.35
CA TYR A 32 -9.13 6.16 -8.63
C TYR A 32 -10.31 6.68 -9.42
N LEU A 33 -10.07 7.68 -10.27
CA LEU A 33 -11.07 8.15 -11.21
C LEU A 33 -11.58 6.97 -12.03
N ARG A 34 -12.88 6.95 -12.27
CA ARG A 34 -13.59 5.91 -13.02
C ARG A 34 -12.82 5.39 -14.25
N TRP A 35 -12.72 4.08 -14.36
CA TRP A 35 -12.29 3.38 -15.57
C TRP A 35 -13.41 3.41 -16.62
N ASP A 36 -13.13 3.94 -17.81
CA ASP A 36 -14.09 3.94 -18.92
C ASP A 36 -14.18 2.56 -19.59
N ALA A 37 -14.87 1.63 -18.92
CA ALA A 37 -15.14 0.28 -19.42
C ALA A 37 -16.56 0.12 -19.99
N SER A 38 -17.27 1.21 -20.30
CA SER A 38 -18.70 1.17 -20.67
C SER A 38 -18.99 0.29 -21.88
N THR A 39 -18.16 0.35 -22.92
CA THR A 39 -18.30 -0.48 -24.13
C THR A 39 -17.07 -1.35 -24.37
N ARG A 40 -15.87 -0.79 -24.18
CA ARG A 40 -14.58 -1.47 -24.29
C ARG A 40 -13.64 -0.85 -23.28
N GLY A 41 -12.64 -1.61 -22.86
CA GLY A 41 -11.59 -1.08 -22.02
C GLY A 41 -10.66 -2.18 -21.55
N ASP A 42 -9.42 -1.81 -21.29
CA ASP A 42 -8.41 -2.68 -20.70
C ASP A 42 -7.92 -2.08 -19.38
N LEU A 43 -7.71 -2.93 -18.39
CA LEU A 43 -7.15 -2.59 -17.08
C LEU A 43 -6.13 -3.65 -16.70
N SER A 44 -4.96 -3.24 -16.21
CA SER A 44 -3.94 -4.18 -15.73
C SER A 44 -3.30 -3.68 -14.44
N PHE A 45 -2.82 -4.60 -13.63
CA PHE A 45 -2.03 -4.32 -12.44
C PHE A 45 -1.21 -5.56 -12.05
N GLN A 46 -0.17 -5.37 -11.25
CA GLN A 46 0.55 -6.44 -10.60
C GLN A 46 0.13 -6.54 -9.14
N LEU A 47 0.01 -7.76 -8.62
CA LEU A 47 -0.34 -8.00 -7.22
C LEU A 47 0.58 -9.04 -6.57
N LYS A 48 0.75 -8.92 -5.26
CA LYS A 48 1.40 -9.91 -4.39
C LYS A 48 0.58 -10.08 -3.12
N THR A 49 0.18 -11.29 -2.78
CA THR A 49 -0.65 -11.56 -1.59
C THR A 49 -0.48 -12.99 -1.07
N GLU A 50 -0.79 -13.19 0.20
CA GLU A 50 -0.97 -14.52 0.84
C GLU A 50 -2.43 -14.73 1.26
N ALA A 51 -3.31 -13.75 0.99
CA ALA A 51 -4.72 -13.82 1.37
C ALA A 51 -5.49 -14.71 0.39
N SER A 52 -6.20 -15.70 0.90
CA SER A 52 -7.05 -16.58 0.09
C SER A 52 -8.47 -16.03 -0.14
N GLU A 53 -8.87 -15.01 0.61
CA GLU A 53 -10.16 -14.31 0.51
C GLU A 53 -9.93 -12.80 0.65
N ALA A 54 -10.30 -12.01 -0.37
CA ALA A 54 -10.15 -10.55 -0.33
C ALA A 54 -10.92 -9.83 -1.44
N LEU A 55 -11.44 -8.63 -1.18
CA LEU A 55 -11.89 -7.71 -2.23
C LEU A 55 -10.69 -6.97 -2.84
N LEU A 56 -10.47 -7.13 -4.15
CA LEU A 56 -9.39 -6.46 -4.88
C LEU A 56 -9.85 -5.15 -5.54
N LEU A 57 -10.93 -5.20 -6.32
CA LEU A 57 -11.37 -4.08 -7.16
C LEU A 57 -12.89 -4.06 -7.23
N TYR A 58 -13.48 -2.86 -7.15
CA TYR A 58 -14.92 -2.66 -7.31
C TYR A 58 -15.28 -1.34 -7.99
N PHE A 59 -16.27 -1.38 -8.88
CA PHE A 59 -17.01 -0.20 -9.36
C PHE A 59 -18.42 -0.60 -9.85
N ASP A 60 -19.34 0.37 -9.94
CA ASP A 60 -20.73 0.13 -10.32
C ASP A 60 -21.45 1.35 -10.93
N ASP A 61 -22.75 1.17 -11.19
CA ASP A 61 -23.68 2.19 -11.68
C ASP A 61 -24.41 2.99 -10.58
N GLY A 62 -23.93 2.91 -9.34
CA GLY A 62 -24.47 3.68 -8.22
C GLY A 62 -25.76 3.10 -7.64
N GLY A 63 -25.88 1.77 -7.56
CA GLY A 63 -26.96 1.11 -6.82
C GLY A 63 -28.10 0.52 -7.65
N TYR A 64 -27.91 0.31 -8.95
CA TYR A 64 -28.94 -0.27 -9.80
C TYR A 64 -28.63 -1.74 -10.10
N CYS A 65 -27.90 -2.03 -11.18
CA CYS A 65 -27.66 -3.41 -11.60
C CYS A 65 -26.27 -3.67 -12.18
N ASP A 66 -25.60 -2.65 -12.70
CA ASP A 66 -24.31 -2.82 -13.35
C ASP A 66 -23.17 -2.70 -12.33
N PHE A 67 -22.31 -3.72 -12.28
CA PHE A 67 -21.12 -3.71 -11.44
C PHE A 67 -20.03 -4.58 -12.02
N LEU A 68 -18.80 -4.34 -11.56
CA LEU A 68 -17.68 -5.24 -11.72
C LEU A 68 -16.95 -5.37 -10.39
N GLN A 69 -16.79 -6.60 -9.92
CA GLN A 69 -16.06 -6.96 -8.71
C GLN A 69 -14.95 -7.95 -9.09
N LEU A 70 -13.71 -7.65 -8.70
CA LEU A 70 -12.63 -8.62 -8.68
C LEU A 70 -12.27 -8.94 -7.24
N SER A 71 -12.17 -10.22 -6.91
CA SER A 71 -11.79 -10.70 -5.58
C SER A 71 -10.80 -11.85 -5.66
N VAL A 72 -10.10 -12.10 -4.56
CA VAL A 72 -9.48 -13.41 -4.31
C VAL A 72 -10.53 -14.27 -3.60
N THR A 73 -10.76 -15.48 -4.10
CA THR A 73 -11.66 -16.48 -3.52
C THR A 73 -11.02 -17.86 -3.67
N GLU A 74 -10.90 -18.58 -2.56
CA GLU A 74 -10.15 -19.82 -2.43
C GLU A 74 -8.72 -19.73 -3.03
N GLY A 75 -8.09 -18.55 -2.92
CA GLY A 75 -6.76 -18.25 -3.44
C GLY A 75 -6.69 -17.97 -4.94
N ARG A 76 -7.82 -17.92 -5.66
CA ARG A 76 -7.89 -17.62 -7.10
C ARG A 76 -8.52 -16.26 -7.34
N LEU A 77 -8.21 -15.64 -8.48
CA LEU A 77 -8.93 -14.45 -8.91
C LEU A 77 -10.33 -14.85 -9.40
N GLN A 78 -11.36 -14.22 -8.82
CA GLN A 78 -12.74 -14.34 -9.21
C GLN A 78 -13.28 -12.98 -9.66
N LEU A 79 -13.61 -12.88 -10.93
CA LEU A 79 -14.25 -11.73 -11.55
C LEU A 79 -15.76 -11.97 -11.63
N ARG A 80 -16.55 -11.14 -10.97
CA ARG A 80 -18.01 -11.14 -11.05
C ARG A 80 -18.46 -9.82 -11.66
N PHE A 81 -19.34 -9.86 -12.66
CA PHE A 81 -19.84 -8.65 -13.29
C PHE A 81 -21.29 -8.80 -13.74
N SER A 82 -22.00 -7.69 -13.74
CA SER A 82 -23.38 -7.59 -14.20
C SER A 82 -23.52 -6.45 -15.20
N ILE A 83 -24.24 -6.70 -16.29
CA ILE A 83 -24.64 -5.69 -17.27
C ILE A 83 -26.14 -5.85 -17.47
N ASP A 84 -26.90 -4.80 -17.24
CA ASP A 84 -28.36 -4.79 -17.36
C ASP A 84 -29.03 -5.88 -16.52
N CYS A 85 -28.54 -6.05 -15.28
CA CYS A 85 -28.97 -7.07 -14.32
C CYS A 85 -28.70 -8.52 -14.77
N ALA A 86 -28.05 -8.75 -15.92
CA ALA A 86 -27.56 -10.06 -16.31
C ALA A 86 -26.13 -10.21 -15.78
N GLU A 87 -25.91 -11.24 -14.97
CA GLU A 87 -24.68 -11.44 -14.20
C GLU A 87 -23.98 -12.74 -14.58
N THR A 88 -22.64 -12.74 -14.55
CA THR A 88 -21.85 -13.97 -14.59
C THR A 88 -20.56 -13.84 -13.77
N THR A 89 -19.82 -14.95 -13.64
CA THR A 89 -18.56 -15.06 -12.91
C THR A 89 -17.49 -15.79 -13.73
N VAL A 90 -16.26 -15.28 -13.70
CA VAL A 90 -15.07 -15.87 -14.33
C VAL A 90 -14.01 -16.11 -13.26
N VAL A 91 -13.46 -17.33 -13.20
CA VAL A 91 -12.43 -17.71 -12.22
C VAL A 91 -11.11 -18.03 -12.93
N SER A 92 -9.99 -17.56 -12.37
CA SER A 92 -8.66 -17.87 -12.90
C SER A 92 -8.25 -19.34 -12.67
N ASN A 93 -7.45 -19.86 -13.61
CA ASN A 93 -6.82 -21.17 -13.47
C ASN A 93 -5.64 -21.16 -12.46
N GLY A 94 -4.94 -20.03 -12.33
CA GLY A 94 -3.86 -19.85 -11.37
C GLY A 94 -4.38 -19.41 -10.00
N ARG A 95 -3.61 -19.73 -8.98
CA ARG A 95 -3.71 -19.16 -7.63
C ARG A 95 -2.85 -17.90 -7.54
N VAL A 96 -3.15 -17.03 -6.58
CA VAL A 96 -2.42 -15.78 -6.31
C VAL A 96 -2.02 -15.61 -4.84
N ASP A 97 -2.37 -16.59 -4.00
CA ASP A 97 -2.18 -16.59 -2.54
C ASP A 97 -0.83 -17.22 -2.12
N ASP A 98 0.16 -17.24 -3.01
CA ASP A 98 1.46 -17.88 -2.80
C ASP A 98 2.57 -16.91 -2.35
N GLY A 99 2.22 -15.65 -2.09
CA GLY A 99 3.18 -14.62 -1.71
C GLY A 99 4.13 -14.20 -2.84
N SER A 100 3.84 -14.53 -4.10
CA SER A 100 4.63 -14.12 -5.27
C SER A 100 3.94 -13.03 -6.08
N TRP A 101 4.68 -12.43 -7.01
CA TRP A 101 4.15 -11.43 -7.92
C TRP A 101 3.37 -12.10 -9.05
N HIS A 102 2.16 -11.59 -9.30
CA HIS A 102 1.30 -11.99 -10.40
C HIS A 102 0.90 -10.78 -11.24
N LEU A 103 0.72 -10.98 -12.54
CA LEU A 103 0.17 -9.99 -13.46
C LEU A 103 -1.29 -10.31 -13.76
N ALA A 104 -2.19 -9.42 -13.33
CA ALA A 104 -3.62 -9.52 -13.62
C ALA A 104 -4.03 -8.47 -14.65
N ALA A 105 -4.88 -8.88 -15.59
CA ALA A 105 -5.49 -7.98 -16.56
C ALA A 105 -6.97 -8.30 -16.79
N LEU A 106 -7.76 -7.25 -16.94
CA LEU A 106 -9.17 -7.28 -17.32
C LEU A 106 -9.30 -6.64 -18.70
N SER A 107 -9.94 -7.32 -19.64
CA SER A 107 -10.27 -6.76 -20.94
C SER A 107 -11.75 -6.94 -21.20
N ARG A 108 -12.44 -5.84 -21.50
CA ARG A 108 -13.88 -5.85 -21.79
C ARG A 108 -14.12 -5.49 -23.25
N TYR A 109 -14.99 -6.26 -23.88
CA TYR A 109 -15.47 -6.02 -25.24
C TYR A 109 -16.97 -6.30 -25.29
N HIS A 110 -17.77 -5.23 -25.24
CA HIS A 110 -19.22 -5.32 -25.17
C HIS A 110 -19.68 -6.18 -23.97
N GLN A 111 -20.43 -7.26 -24.18
CA GLN A 111 -20.94 -8.10 -23.09
C GLN A 111 -19.91 -9.10 -22.55
N ARG A 112 -18.79 -9.26 -23.25
CA ARG A 112 -17.74 -10.23 -22.94
C ARG A 112 -16.66 -9.56 -22.11
N THR A 113 -16.30 -10.19 -20.99
CA THR A 113 -15.19 -9.74 -20.13
C THR A 113 -14.19 -10.88 -19.96
N VAL A 114 -12.91 -10.56 -20.13
CA VAL A 114 -11.77 -11.47 -20.03
C VAL A 114 -11.00 -11.15 -18.76
N LEU A 115 -10.71 -12.18 -17.97
CA LEU A 115 -9.76 -12.17 -16.87
C LEU A 115 -8.50 -12.92 -17.32
N ALA A 116 -7.37 -12.23 -17.36
CA ALA A 116 -6.07 -12.82 -17.59
C ALA A 116 -5.22 -12.78 -16.32
N LEU A 117 -4.57 -13.91 -16.02
CA LEU A 117 -3.62 -14.06 -14.92
C LEU A 117 -2.37 -14.75 -15.48
N ASP A 118 -1.21 -14.09 -15.38
CA ASP A 118 0.09 -14.61 -15.80
C ASP A 118 0.09 -15.19 -17.23
N GLY A 119 -0.59 -14.49 -18.15
CA GLY A 119 -0.72 -14.87 -19.55
C GLY A 119 -1.82 -15.91 -19.84
N GLN A 120 -2.47 -16.48 -18.83
CA GLN A 120 -3.63 -17.36 -19.02
C GLN A 120 -4.94 -16.59 -18.94
N ALA A 121 -5.74 -16.65 -20.00
CA ALA A 121 -7.01 -15.92 -20.09
C ALA A 121 -8.22 -16.85 -19.97
N LYS A 122 -9.21 -16.39 -19.18
CA LYS A 122 -10.57 -16.93 -19.12
C LYS A 122 -11.55 -15.81 -19.42
N ALA A 123 -12.69 -16.14 -19.99
CA ALA A 123 -13.69 -15.15 -20.35
C ALA A 123 -15.08 -15.73 -20.21
N ASP A 124 -16.03 -14.85 -19.98
CA ASP A 124 -17.45 -15.16 -20.10
C ASP A 124 -18.21 -13.93 -20.61
N GLU A 125 -19.45 -14.13 -21.01
CA GLU A 125 -20.35 -13.10 -21.52
C GLU A 125 -21.72 -13.20 -20.88
N VAL A 126 -22.34 -12.04 -20.68
CA VAL A 126 -23.74 -11.95 -20.27
C VAL A 126 -24.63 -11.77 -21.50
N ARG A 127 -25.93 -12.08 -21.38
CA ARG A 127 -26.91 -11.90 -22.46
C ARG A 127 -28.02 -10.88 -22.13
N PRO A 128 -27.66 -9.62 -21.86
CA PRO A 128 -28.61 -8.53 -21.57
C PRO A 128 -29.30 -7.98 -22.82
N GLN A 129 -30.31 -7.14 -22.63
CA GLN A 129 -30.86 -6.33 -23.72
C GLN A 129 -29.92 -5.18 -24.08
N ARG A 130 -29.35 -4.51 -23.05
CA ARG A 130 -28.39 -3.42 -23.24
C ARG A 130 -26.97 -3.92 -23.47
N LEU A 131 -26.31 -3.39 -24.50
CA LEU A 131 -24.97 -3.83 -24.91
C LEU A 131 -23.79 -3.13 -24.21
N PHE A 132 -24.06 -2.17 -23.33
CA PHE A 132 -23.06 -1.39 -22.60
C PHE A 132 -23.31 -1.42 -21.10
N MET A 133 -22.22 -1.30 -20.33
CA MET A 133 -22.26 -1.17 -18.88
C MET A 133 -22.36 0.32 -18.52
N LYS A 134 -23.33 0.67 -17.69
CA LYS A 134 -23.37 1.97 -17.05
C LYS A 134 -22.37 1.96 -15.90
N ILE A 135 -21.55 3.00 -15.83
CA ILE A 135 -20.55 3.15 -14.76
C ILE A 135 -20.68 4.55 -14.19
N VAL A 136 -20.95 4.64 -12.89
CA VAL A 136 -21.19 5.90 -12.16
C VAL A 136 -20.20 6.07 -11.02
N SER A 137 -19.80 5.00 -10.35
CA SER A 137 -18.82 5.13 -9.28
C SER A 137 -17.42 5.44 -9.82
N ASP A 138 -16.55 5.89 -8.92
CA ASP A 138 -15.10 5.76 -9.08
C ASP A 138 -14.68 4.29 -8.95
N LEU A 139 -13.41 4.00 -9.23
CA LEU A 139 -12.83 2.68 -9.03
C LEU A 139 -12.22 2.58 -7.63
N PHE A 140 -12.62 1.57 -6.88
CA PHE A 140 -12.08 1.27 -5.55
C PHE A 140 -11.15 0.06 -5.60
N LEU A 141 -10.03 0.14 -4.88
CA LEU A 141 -9.05 -0.93 -4.71
C LEU A 141 -8.87 -1.32 -3.24
N GLY A 142 -8.72 -2.62 -3.00
CA GLY A 142 -8.39 -3.24 -1.71
C GLY A 142 -9.46 -3.15 -0.62
N GLY A 143 -10.61 -2.55 -0.93
CA GLY A 143 -11.74 -2.32 -0.03
C GLY A 143 -12.65 -1.21 -0.57
N VAL A 144 -13.73 -0.90 0.17
CA VAL A 144 -14.62 0.24 -0.11
C VAL A 144 -14.84 1.09 1.14
N PRO A 145 -15.12 2.40 1.01
CA PRO A 145 -15.46 3.24 2.14
C PRO A 145 -16.71 2.72 2.88
N GLN A 146 -16.62 2.69 4.21
CA GLN A 146 -17.66 2.12 5.09
C GLN A 146 -18.84 3.08 5.29
N ASP A 147 -18.62 4.36 5.05
CA ASP A 147 -19.59 5.45 5.12
C ASP A 147 -20.34 5.69 3.79
N ILE A 148 -20.12 4.85 2.76
CA ILE A 148 -20.91 4.92 1.52
C ILE A 148 -22.40 4.81 1.86
N ARG A 149 -23.20 5.70 1.28
CA ARG A 149 -24.66 5.71 1.48
C ARG A 149 -25.28 4.37 1.10
N ASN A 150 -26.26 3.92 1.89
CA ASN A 150 -27.05 2.74 1.54
C ASN A 150 -27.74 2.97 0.18
N GLY A 151 -27.73 1.94 -0.67
CA GLY A 151 -28.27 2.03 -2.03
C GLY A 151 -27.38 2.78 -3.03
N ALA A 152 -26.17 3.21 -2.65
CA ALA A 152 -25.18 3.69 -3.62
C ALA A 152 -24.28 2.56 -4.16
N LEU A 153 -24.31 1.38 -3.54
CA LEU A 153 -23.62 0.18 -4.01
C LEU A 153 -24.61 -0.76 -4.67
N THR A 154 -24.33 -1.14 -5.91
CA THR A 154 -25.10 -2.14 -6.65
C THR A 154 -24.96 -3.52 -6.04
N LEU A 155 -23.78 -3.83 -5.49
CA LEU A 155 -23.52 -5.04 -4.72
C LEU A 155 -23.18 -4.69 -3.26
N PRO A 156 -24.16 -4.53 -2.36
CA PRO A 156 -23.90 -4.10 -0.98
C PRO A 156 -22.98 -5.04 -0.17
N THR A 157 -22.89 -6.32 -0.55
CA THR A 157 -22.07 -7.31 0.14
C THR A 157 -20.58 -7.00 0.13
N VAL A 158 -20.11 -6.18 -0.83
CA VAL A 158 -18.69 -5.78 -0.91
C VAL A 158 -18.20 -5.01 0.32
N ARG A 159 -19.12 -4.36 1.07
CA ARG A 159 -18.79 -3.70 2.34
C ARG A 159 -18.28 -4.68 3.40
N ASN A 160 -18.77 -5.92 3.36
CA ASN A 160 -18.50 -6.95 4.35
C ASN A 160 -17.41 -7.95 3.89
N MET A 161 -16.87 -7.79 2.69
CA MET A 161 -15.79 -8.63 2.21
C MET A 161 -14.50 -8.33 2.96
N GLN A 162 -13.62 -9.33 3.04
CA GLN A 162 -12.31 -9.16 3.66
C GLN A 162 -11.51 -8.08 2.89
N PRO A 163 -10.95 -7.07 3.59
CA PRO A 163 -10.06 -6.12 2.95
C PRO A 163 -8.80 -6.82 2.42
N PHE A 164 -8.29 -6.36 1.28
CA PHE A 164 -7.10 -6.95 0.68
C PHE A 164 -5.85 -6.81 1.56
N ARG A 165 -5.06 -7.86 1.72
CA ARG A 165 -3.75 -7.79 2.35
C ARG A 165 -2.67 -8.14 1.34
N GLY A 166 -1.76 -7.21 1.08
CA GLY A 166 -0.71 -7.40 0.08
C GLY A 166 -0.33 -6.11 -0.62
N THR A 167 0.33 -6.24 -1.75
CA THR A 167 0.81 -5.09 -2.53
C THR A 167 0.15 -5.08 -3.91
N ILE A 168 -0.26 -3.90 -4.38
CA ILE A 168 -0.72 -3.68 -5.75
C ILE A 168 0.15 -2.60 -6.39
N THR A 169 0.65 -2.84 -7.60
CA THR A 169 1.45 -1.87 -8.35
C THR A 169 1.08 -1.84 -9.82
N ASP A 170 1.58 -0.85 -10.55
CA ASP A 170 1.44 -0.70 -12.00
C ASP A 170 -0.02 -0.73 -12.50
N LEU A 171 -0.95 -0.13 -11.74
CA LEU A 171 -2.33 0.02 -12.18
C LEU A 171 -2.40 0.90 -13.43
N LYS A 172 -3.00 0.38 -14.50
CA LYS A 172 -3.16 1.07 -15.79
C LYS A 172 -4.55 0.89 -16.34
N TYR A 173 -5.07 1.94 -17.00
CA TYR A 173 -6.20 1.86 -17.92
C TYR A 173 -5.64 1.92 -19.34
N GLY A 174 -5.63 0.78 -20.03
CA GLY A 174 -4.87 0.60 -21.27
C GLY A 174 -3.38 0.88 -21.04
N ILE A 175 -2.89 1.97 -21.64
CA ILE A 175 -1.49 2.39 -21.54
C ILE A 175 -1.26 3.52 -20.53
N SER A 176 -2.32 4.07 -19.95
CA SER A 176 -2.26 5.27 -19.12
C SER A 176 -2.41 4.93 -17.65
N GLN A 177 -1.67 5.63 -16.79
CA GLN A 177 -1.87 5.55 -15.36
C GLN A 177 -3.14 6.31 -14.97
N PRO A 178 -4.05 5.72 -14.18
CA PRO A 178 -5.29 6.38 -13.80
C PRO A 178 -5.04 7.47 -12.76
N GLN A 179 -5.93 8.48 -12.75
CA GLN A 179 -5.87 9.55 -11.76
C GLN A 179 -6.22 9.00 -10.36
N PHE A 180 -5.27 9.11 -9.44
CA PHE A 180 -5.50 8.80 -8.02
C PHE A 180 -6.33 9.91 -7.37
N LEU A 181 -7.36 9.53 -6.61
CA LEU A 181 -8.32 10.45 -5.96
C LEU A 181 -8.25 10.41 -4.43
N GLY A 182 -7.37 9.58 -3.85
CA GLY A 182 -7.16 9.45 -2.42
C GLY A 182 -7.26 8.01 -1.91
N SER A 183 -6.80 7.81 -0.69
CA SER A 183 -6.84 6.52 0.02
C SER A 183 -7.18 6.74 1.50
N LEU A 184 -7.53 5.66 2.18
CA LEU A 184 -7.69 5.61 3.62
C LEU A 184 -7.08 4.31 4.14
N LYS A 185 -6.18 4.41 5.13
CA LYS A 185 -5.50 3.25 5.77
C LYS A 185 -4.76 2.34 4.77
N VAL A 186 -4.29 2.92 3.66
CA VAL A 186 -3.42 2.26 2.67
C VAL A 186 -2.10 3.00 2.71
N LEU A 187 -1.00 2.27 2.82
CA LEU A 187 0.33 2.86 2.76
C LEU A 187 0.69 3.06 1.29
N LEU A 188 0.77 4.30 0.85
CA LEU A 188 1.39 4.63 -0.43
C LEU A 188 2.90 4.52 -0.22
N GLU A 189 3.63 3.89 -1.12
CA GLU A 189 5.08 3.72 -0.96
C GLU A 189 5.80 5.10 -0.90
N SER A 190 5.21 6.15 -1.49
CA SER A 190 5.66 7.54 -1.33
C SER A 190 5.22 8.23 -0.02
N GLU A 191 4.22 7.69 0.68
CA GLU A 191 3.75 8.13 2.00
C GLU A 191 4.20 7.19 3.14
N GLY A 192 5.25 6.38 2.91
CA GLY A 192 5.92 5.61 3.95
C GLY A 192 7.17 6.28 4.51
N TRP A 193 7.65 7.33 3.87
CA TRP A 193 8.83 8.06 4.30
C TRP A 193 8.42 9.14 5.31
N CYS A 194 8.90 8.98 6.54
CA CYS A 194 8.69 9.91 7.66
C CYS A 194 7.29 9.96 8.29
N THR A 195 6.33 9.19 7.80
CA THR A 195 4.99 9.03 8.40
C THR A 195 5.07 8.33 9.75
N VAL A 196 5.98 7.36 9.86
CA VAL A 196 6.59 6.92 11.12
C VAL A 196 8.04 7.38 11.06
N ASN A 197 8.50 8.15 12.05
CA ASN A 197 9.86 8.66 12.06
C ASN A 197 10.86 7.49 12.28
N PRO A 198 11.67 7.10 11.27
CA PRO A 198 12.65 6.02 11.40
C PRO A 198 13.96 6.48 12.05
N CYS A 199 14.11 7.78 12.35
CA CYS A 199 15.31 8.34 12.93
C CYS A 199 15.29 8.18 14.45
N GLU A 200 16.39 7.70 15.01
CA GLU A 200 16.58 7.53 16.44
C GLU A 200 17.07 8.82 17.10
N ASN A 201 17.08 8.85 18.44
CA ASN A 201 17.68 9.91 19.26
C ASN A 201 17.20 11.34 18.93
N GLY A 202 15.94 11.48 18.51
CA GLY A 202 15.35 12.78 18.19
C GLY A 202 15.71 13.32 16.81
N GLY A 203 16.28 12.50 15.92
CA GLY A 203 16.53 12.85 14.53
C GLY A 203 15.24 13.23 13.79
N THR A 204 15.33 14.20 12.88
CA THR A 204 14.17 14.63 12.07
C THR A 204 14.18 13.88 10.75
N CYS A 205 13.13 13.13 10.46
CA CYS A 205 12.99 12.50 9.15
C CYS A 205 12.52 13.52 8.11
N LEU A 206 13.22 13.55 6.99
CA LEU A 206 12.93 14.34 5.80
C LEU A 206 12.79 13.42 4.59
N VAL A 207 11.89 13.76 3.67
CA VAL A 207 11.80 13.06 2.38
C VAL A 207 12.60 13.85 1.35
N VAL A 208 13.68 13.26 0.83
CA VAL A 208 14.55 13.85 -0.20
C VAL A 208 14.61 12.89 -1.37
N ASP A 209 14.31 13.35 -2.59
CA ASP A 209 14.30 12.54 -3.82
C ASP A 209 13.53 11.22 -3.70
N ALA A 210 12.38 11.24 -3.02
CA ALA A 210 11.57 10.05 -2.77
C ALA A 210 12.33 8.98 -1.94
N GLU A 211 13.15 9.40 -0.97
CA GLU A 211 13.76 8.53 0.04
C GLU A 211 13.70 9.19 1.44
N PRO A 212 13.62 8.40 2.52
CA PRO A 212 13.68 8.93 3.88
C PRO A 212 15.14 9.18 4.27
N VAL A 213 15.44 10.42 4.65
CA VAL A 213 16.75 10.87 5.12
C VAL A 213 16.60 11.44 6.52
N CYS A 214 17.46 10.98 7.44
CA CYS A 214 17.49 11.51 8.79
C CYS A 214 18.43 12.72 8.90
N ASP A 215 17.88 13.87 9.29
CA ASP A 215 18.65 15.01 9.73
C ASP A 215 19.04 14.84 11.21
N CYS A 216 20.30 14.48 11.43
CA CYS A 216 20.90 14.31 12.76
C CYS A 216 21.58 15.59 13.27
N SER A 217 21.58 16.70 12.51
CA SER A 217 22.34 17.93 12.85
C SER A 217 21.94 18.59 14.17
N LYS A 218 20.73 18.31 14.64
CA LYS A 218 20.18 18.77 15.93
C LYS A 218 20.29 17.72 17.04
N THR A 219 21.05 16.65 16.80
CA THR A 219 21.30 15.56 17.75
C THR A 219 22.81 15.41 17.98
N GLU A 220 23.20 14.70 19.04
CA GLU A 220 24.60 14.32 19.29
C GLU A 220 25.00 13.02 18.56
N TYR A 221 24.14 12.56 17.65
CA TYR A 221 24.29 11.30 16.93
C TYR A 221 24.51 11.55 15.44
N LYS A 222 25.06 10.56 14.74
CA LYS A 222 25.30 10.53 13.30
C LYS A 222 24.83 9.20 12.71
N GLY A 223 25.13 8.98 11.43
CA GLY A 223 24.73 7.79 10.69
C GLY A 223 23.37 7.94 10.02
N ARG A 224 22.99 6.95 9.22
CA ARG A 224 21.78 7.00 8.37
C ARG A 224 20.48 7.17 9.18
N PHE A 225 20.47 6.70 10.42
CA PHE A 225 19.30 6.72 11.31
C PHE A 225 19.56 7.44 12.64
N CYS A 226 20.61 8.26 12.74
CA CYS A 226 21.00 8.97 13.97
C CYS A 226 21.23 8.05 15.19
N ASN A 227 21.85 6.89 14.97
CA ASN A 227 22.09 5.88 16.00
C ASN A 227 23.58 5.70 16.35
N GLU A 228 24.49 6.41 15.68
CA GLU A 228 25.92 6.36 15.97
C GLU A 228 26.32 7.55 16.85
N GLU A 229 27.05 7.31 17.94
CA GLU A 229 27.55 8.39 18.80
C GLU A 229 28.67 9.20 18.10
N VAL A 230 28.64 10.51 18.25
CA VAL A 230 29.72 11.39 17.79
C VAL A 230 30.79 11.43 18.87
N ASN A 231 31.86 10.66 18.69
CA ASN A 231 33.00 10.69 19.59
C ASN A 231 33.73 12.04 19.44
N HIS A 232 33.43 12.99 20.33
CA HIS A 232 34.17 14.25 20.41
C HIS A 232 35.55 13.97 21.01
N SER A 233 36.48 13.44 20.21
CA SER A 233 37.90 13.51 20.51
C SER A 233 38.32 14.98 20.39
N ILE A 234 38.24 15.70 21.51
CA ILE A 234 38.82 17.04 21.66
C ILE A 234 40.30 16.94 21.27
N PRO A 235 40.79 17.66 20.23
CA PRO A 235 42.21 17.82 20.03
C PRO A 235 42.70 18.90 21.00
N GLY A 236 42.88 18.49 22.26
CA GLY A 236 43.45 19.31 23.32
C GLY A 236 44.95 19.19 23.32
N GLY A 237 45.64 20.27 22.92
CA GLY A 237 47.09 20.35 22.90
C GLY A 237 47.75 20.30 24.28
N GLY A 238 48.99 19.82 24.25
CA GLY A 238 50.13 20.05 25.16
C GLY A 238 49.89 20.32 26.65
N GLY A 239 50.44 19.44 27.51
CA GLY A 239 50.67 19.77 28.91
C GLY A 239 51.13 18.61 29.81
N VAL A 240 52.42 18.25 29.71
CA VAL A 240 53.35 17.82 30.79
C VAL A 240 52.99 16.58 31.65
N GLU A 241 53.86 15.56 31.55
CA GLU A 241 54.04 14.44 32.47
C GLU A 241 54.38 14.88 33.90
N GLY A 242 53.91 14.12 34.91
CA GLY A 242 54.50 14.16 36.25
C GLY A 242 53.59 13.59 37.34
N GLY A 243 53.74 12.29 37.61
CA GLY A 243 52.86 11.53 38.51
C GLY A 243 53.12 11.68 40.02
N GLY A 244 52.27 10.98 40.79
CA GLY A 244 52.58 10.51 42.13
C GLY A 244 51.51 10.80 43.19
N GLY A 245 50.88 9.76 43.74
CA GLY A 245 50.12 9.86 44.99
C GLY A 245 49.15 8.71 45.25
N ARG A 246 49.60 7.69 45.99
CA ARG A 246 48.81 6.58 46.58
C ARG A 246 48.04 7.01 47.83
N GLY A 247 46.95 6.29 48.12
CA GLY A 247 46.30 6.15 49.43
C GLY A 247 44.77 6.26 49.31
N GLU A 248 43.92 5.54 50.02
CA GLU A 248 43.98 4.35 50.89
C GLU A 248 42.48 3.96 51.14
N GLU A 249 42.22 2.75 51.63
CA GLU A 249 40.89 2.18 51.85
C GLU A 249 39.96 2.96 52.80
N GLY A 250 38.64 2.80 52.59
CA GLY A 250 37.61 3.18 53.56
C GLY A 250 36.30 2.41 53.35
N ARG A 251 36.03 1.45 54.24
CA ARG A 251 34.83 0.58 54.32
C ARG A 251 33.60 1.30 54.91
N GLY A 252 32.42 0.76 54.57
CA GLY A 252 31.17 0.86 55.34
C GLY A 252 30.03 1.48 54.51
N GLY A 253 28.82 0.95 54.38
CA GLY A 253 28.12 -0.17 55.02
C GLY A 253 26.63 0.18 55.10
N GLY A 254 25.73 -0.77 54.80
CA GLY A 254 24.39 -0.85 55.41
C GLY A 254 23.15 -0.47 54.57
N GLY A 255 22.16 -1.39 54.60
CA GLY A 255 20.72 -1.18 54.32
C GLY A 255 20.30 -1.44 52.87
N GLY A 256 19.58 -2.50 52.48
CA GLY A 256 18.56 -3.27 53.20
C GLY A 256 17.20 -2.59 53.03
N ASP A 257 16.37 -3.09 52.12
CA ASP A 257 14.91 -3.27 52.26
C ASP A 257 14.33 -3.94 51.01
N GLU A 258 14.04 -5.25 51.15
CA GLU A 258 13.00 -5.96 50.40
C GLU A 258 11.65 -5.63 51.05
N GLU A 259 10.62 -5.29 50.27
CA GLU A 259 9.28 -5.76 50.61
C GLU A 259 8.41 -5.97 49.36
N GLN A 260 7.68 -7.07 49.42
CA GLN A 260 6.87 -7.71 48.39
C GLN A 260 5.39 -7.31 48.51
N GLY A 261 4.60 -7.69 47.50
CA GLY A 261 3.14 -7.86 47.57
C GLY A 261 2.37 -6.71 46.91
N GLU A 262 1.25 -6.91 46.21
CA GLU A 262 0.27 -7.99 46.30
C GLU A 262 -0.55 -8.05 44.99
N GLU A 263 -0.77 -9.26 44.53
CA GLU A 263 -1.73 -9.67 43.51
C GLU A 263 -3.17 -9.43 44.00
N LYS A 264 -4.08 -8.86 43.18
CA LYS A 264 -5.52 -9.10 43.37
C LYS A 264 -6.35 -9.10 42.08
N LYS A 265 -6.93 -10.29 41.89
CA LYS A 265 -7.99 -10.75 40.99
C LYS A 265 -9.29 -9.91 41.02
N LYS A 266 -9.85 -9.76 39.81
CA LYS A 266 -11.19 -10.26 39.34
C LYS A 266 -12.47 -9.67 39.95
N LYS A 267 -13.33 -9.14 39.06
CA LYS A 267 -14.81 -9.27 38.94
C LYS A 267 -15.29 -8.16 37.99
N GLU A 268 -16.28 -8.30 37.12
CA GLU A 268 -17.32 -9.31 36.86
C GLU A 268 -17.78 -9.10 35.40
#